data_AF-A0A5M9YXH3-F1
#
_entry.id   AF-A0A5M9YXH3-F1
#
_cell.length_a   1.000
_cell.length_b   1.000
_cell.length_c   1.000
_cell.angle_alpha   90.00
_cell.angle_beta   90.00
_cell.angle_gamma   90.00
#
_symmetry.space_group_name_H-M   'P 1'
#
loop_
_entity.id
_entity.type
_entity.pdbx_description
1 polymer ?
#
loop_
_entity_poly.entity_id
_entity_poly.type
_entity_poly.pdbx_seq_one_letter_code
_entity_poly.pdbx_strand_id
1 'polypeptide(L)'
;MNLRNHSSLHKLFYSLKITGEQYIDLKLYYLEQIIKYFPKKNVTMSVFNGLTGIGYAINYSDDKNKKIQSLKYKFNKLYISVIQKYRKKLKRSLTCHLVEADYDLIEGYTAIILYLLNTDIYQDNKLIFNYLVDDLTNFINSGSFCIKSEKMILPYLSKMYPSGAVNFSLSHGLAGPLSALTEIERKRMGSANSKKAISKLLSLYNDNNTRGAS
;
A
#
# COMPACT_ATOMS: atom_id res chain seq x y z
N MET A 1 -25.18 1.28 16.80
CA MET A 1 -24.17 0.22 16.61
C MET A 1 -22.87 0.72 17.21
N ASN A 2 -22.44 0.10 18.32
CA ASN A 2 -21.48 0.66 19.27
C ASN A 2 -20.05 0.20 18.91
N LEU A 3 -19.22 1.10 18.36
CA LEU A 3 -17.81 0.82 18.03
C LEU A 3 -16.95 0.97 19.29
N ARG A 4 -16.94 -0.04 20.16
CA ARG A 4 -15.98 -0.18 21.27
C ARG A 4 -15.01 -1.32 20.99
N ASN A 5 -14.11 -1.13 20.03
CA ASN A 5 -12.87 -1.90 19.96
C ASN A 5 -11.72 -0.92 20.13
N HIS A 6 -11.48 -0.53 21.39
CA HIS A 6 -10.33 0.29 21.77
C HIS A 6 -9.06 -0.55 21.62
N SER A 7 -8.18 -0.12 20.72
CA SER A 7 -6.88 -0.74 20.48
C SER A 7 -6.01 -0.76 21.74
N SER A 8 -5.05 -1.68 21.80
CA SER A 8 -4.12 -1.86 22.93
C SER A 8 -3.33 -0.59 23.28
N LEU A 9 -3.07 0.27 22.29
CA LEU A 9 -2.49 1.60 22.47
C LEU A 9 -3.39 2.52 23.30
N HIS A 10 -4.71 2.47 23.08
CA HIS A 10 -5.65 3.28 23.87
C HIS A 10 -5.62 2.90 25.35
N LYS A 11 -5.51 1.59 25.67
CA LYS A 11 -5.35 1.12 27.06
C LYS A 11 -4.03 1.57 27.69
N LEU A 12 -2.92 1.56 26.93
CA LEU A 12 -1.62 2.07 27.36
C LEU A 12 -1.67 3.59 27.64
N PHE A 13 -2.32 4.37 26.77
CA PHE A 13 -2.47 5.82 26.99
C PHE A 13 -3.41 6.14 28.15
N TYR A 14 -4.45 5.32 28.36
CA TYR A 14 -5.34 5.43 29.52
C TYR A 14 -4.60 5.14 30.83
N SER A 15 -3.72 4.13 30.85
CA SER A 15 -2.90 3.83 32.03
C SER A 15 -1.85 4.91 32.32
N LEU A 16 -1.43 5.66 31.29
CA LEU A 16 -0.52 6.81 31.41
C LEU A 16 -1.23 8.12 31.83
N LYS A 17 -2.56 8.12 32.03
CA LYS A 17 -3.38 9.32 32.33
C LYS A 17 -3.16 10.48 31.33
N ILE A 18 -2.82 10.17 30.09
CA ILE A 18 -2.61 11.18 29.05
C ILE A 18 -3.97 11.74 28.64
N THR A 19 -4.17 13.05 28.78
CA THR A 19 -5.41 13.73 28.35
C THR A 19 -5.52 13.74 26.83
N GLY A 20 -6.73 14.00 26.31
CA GLY A 20 -6.94 14.14 24.86
C GLY A 20 -6.04 15.21 24.22
N GLU A 21 -5.79 16.32 24.93
CA GLU A 21 -4.88 17.38 24.48
C GLU A 21 -3.42 16.92 24.48
N GLN A 22 -2.95 16.30 25.57
CA GLN A 22 -1.58 15.78 25.64
C GLN A 22 -1.29 14.73 24.56
N TYR A 23 -2.30 13.96 24.17
CA TYR A 23 -2.18 13.00 23.07
C TYR A 23 -2.02 13.68 21.70
N ILE A 24 -2.71 14.82 21.48
CA ILE A 24 -2.56 15.62 20.27
C ILE A 24 -1.17 16.25 20.21
N ASP A 25 -0.68 16.80 21.32
CA ASP A 25 0.66 17.39 21.40
C ASP A 25 1.75 16.35 21.14
N LEU A 26 1.61 15.14 21.68
CA LEU A 26 2.54 14.04 21.44
C LEU A 26 2.53 13.60 19.96
N LYS A 27 1.35 13.54 19.33
CA LYS A 27 1.24 13.27 17.88
C LYS A 27 1.95 14.34 17.05
N LEU A 28 1.71 15.62 17.37
CA LEU A 28 2.35 16.74 16.69
C LEU A 28 3.88 16.68 16.85
N TYR A 29 4.37 16.41 18.05
CA TYR A 29 5.80 16.24 18.32
C TYR A 29 6.42 15.15 17.43
N TYR A 30 5.83 13.95 17.38
CA TYR A 30 6.37 12.87 16.55
C TYR A 30 6.27 13.17 15.06
N LEU A 31 5.20 13.83 14.60
CA LEU A 31 5.09 14.28 13.21
C LEU A 31 6.18 15.30 12.87
N GLU A 32 6.48 16.23 13.76
CA GLU A 32 7.60 17.17 13.60
C GLU A 32 8.95 16.45 13.54
N GLN A 33 9.18 15.44 14.39
CA GLN A 33 10.40 14.63 14.31
C GLN A 33 10.50 13.88 12.98
N ILE A 34 9.41 13.28 12.51
CA ILE A 34 9.37 12.59 11.22
C ILE A 34 9.72 13.56 10.08
N ILE A 35 9.14 14.76 10.07
CA ILE A 35 9.43 15.79 9.05
C ILE A 35 10.89 16.25 9.13
N LYS A 36 11.40 16.47 10.35
CA LYS A 36 12.78 16.94 10.60
C LYS A 36 13.83 15.94 10.10
N TYR A 37 13.61 14.66 10.37
CA TYR A 37 14.54 13.59 9.98
C TYR A 37 14.19 12.95 8.63
N PHE A 38 13.18 13.50 7.93
CA PHE A 38 12.77 12.96 6.65
C PHE A 38 13.93 13.02 5.64
N PRO A 39 14.38 11.87 5.10
CA PRO A 39 15.54 11.84 4.25
C PRO A 39 15.27 12.63 2.96
N LYS A 40 16.11 13.63 2.68
CA LYS A 40 15.99 14.47 1.47
C LYS A 40 16.33 13.71 0.17
N LYS A 41 16.85 12.50 0.26
CA LYS A 41 17.24 11.63 -0.86
C LYS A 41 16.73 10.20 -0.61
N ASN A 42 16.34 9.50 -1.67
CA ASN A 42 15.92 8.09 -1.67
C ASN A 42 14.70 7.77 -0.79
N VAL A 43 13.64 8.56 -0.97
CA VAL A 43 12.35 8.33 -0.31
C VAL A 43 11.64 7.13 -0.93
N THR A 44 11.20 6.19 -0.08
CA THR A 44 10.39 5.04 -0.49
C THR A 44 8.89 5.34 -0.35
N MET A 45 8.06 4.60 -1.09
CA MET A 45 6.60 4.62 -0.96
C MET A 45 6.08 3.51 -0.03
N SER A 46 6.95 2.93 0.80
CA SER A 46 6.57 1.83 1.68
C SER A 46 5.57 2.25 2.77
N VAL A 47 4.71 1.32 3.17
CA VAL A 47 3.84 1.45 4.35
C VAL A 47 4.65 1.43 5.64
N PHE A 48 5.73 0.66 5.72
CA PHE A 48 6.48 0.49 6.99
C PHE A 48 7.62 1.48 7.16
N ASN A 49 8.34 1.83 6.10
CA ASN A 49 9.54 2.68 6.18
C ASN A 49 9.49 3.90 5.23
N GLY A 50 8.33 4.21 4.67
CA GLY A 50 8.18 5.19 3.60
C GLY A 50 7.05 6.20 3.82
N LEU A 51 6.80 6.98 2.76
CA LEU A 51 5.78 8.02 2.76
C LEU A 51 4.37 7.50 3.03
N THR A 52 4.04 6.28 2.61
CA THR A 52 2.69 5.74 2.75
C THR A 52 2.33 5.55 4.23
N GLY A 53 3.26 5.03 5.04
CA GLY A 53 3.09 4.90 6.48
C GLY A 53 2.91 6.25 7.18
N ILE A 54 3.77 7.21 6.83
CA ILE A 54 3.69 8.58 7.35
C ILE A 54 2.35 9.22 6.97
N GLY A 55 1.93 9.02 5.73
CA GLY A 55 0.65 9.48 5.23
C GLY A 55 -0.52 8.92 6.01
N TYR A 56 -0.51 7.62 6.33
CA TYR A 56 -1.55 7.02 7.15
C TYR A 56 -1.57 7.63 8.56
N ALA A 57 -0.41 7.81 9.18
CA ALA A 57 -0.30 8.45 10.49
C ALA A 57 -0.88 9.88 10.49
N ILE A 58 -0.59 10.68 9.45
CA ILE A 58 -1.12 12.03 9.31
C ILE A 58 -2.62 12.02 9.03
N ASN A 59 -3.10 11.20 8.09
CA ASN A 59 -4.50 11.23 7.64
C ASN A 59 -5.49 10.71 8.69
N TYR A 60 -5.03 9.82 9.59
CA TYR A 60 -5.80 9.34 10.74
C TYR A 60 -5.44 10.07 12.06
N SER A 61 -4.75 11.21 11.98
CA SER A 61 -4.59 12.13 13.11
C SER A 61 -5.83 13.02 13.30
N ASP A 62 -5.87 13.80 14.38
CA ASP A 62 -7.07 14.58 14.75
C ASP A 62 -7.47 15.61 13.67
N ASP A 63 -8.63 15.38 13.06
CA ASP A 63 -9.18 16.21 11.99
C ASP A 63 -9.74 17.56 12.50
N LYS A 64 -9.81 17.83 13.81
CA LYS A 64 -10.27 19.14 14.32
C LYS A 64 -9.15 20.16 14.53
N ASN A 65 -7.89 19.71 14.59
CA ASN A 65 -6.76 20.58 14.82
C ASN A 65 -6.30 21.25 13.51
N LYS A 66 -6.35 22.60 13.46
CA LYS A 66 -5.97 23.39 12.27
C LYS A 66 -4.52 23.16 11.81
N LYS A 67 -3.58 22.92 12.73
CA LYS A 67 -2.18 22.63 12.36
C LYS A 67 -2.07 21.27 11.66
N ILE A 68 -2.78 20.26 12.17
CA ILE A 68 -2.84 18.93 11.56
C ILE A 68 -3.50 18.98 10.19
N GLN A 69 -4.61 19.70 10.04
CA GLN A 69 -5.26 19.89 8.74
C GLN A 69 -4.32 20.55 7.72
N SER A 70 -3.59 21.61 8.12
CA SER A 70 -2.61 22.27 7.25
C SER A 70 -1.47 21.33 6.84
N LEU A 71 -0.97 20.51 7.78
CA LEU A 71 0.05 19.51 7.51
C LEU A 71 -0.46 18.43 6.55
N LYS A 72 -1.66 17.87 6.80
CA LYS A 72 -2.33 16.88 5.94
C LYS A 72 -2.46 17.38 4.52
N TYR A 73 -2.90 18.63 4.32
CA TYR A 73 -2.98 19.23 3.00
C TYR A 73 -1.62 19.33 2.28
N LYS A 74 -0.58 19.84 2.97
CA LYS A 74 0.77 19.96 2.41
C LYS A 74 1.38 18.59 2.09
N PHE A 75 1.18 17.63 2.99
CA PHE A 75 1.64 16.26 2.82
C PHE A 75 0.97 15.59 1.63
N ASN A 76 -0.35 15.70 1.49
CA ASN A 76 -1.09 15.09 0.39
C ASN A 76 -0.60 15.63 -0.97
N LYS A 77 -0.35 16.94 -1.08
CA LYS A 77 0.26 17.53 -2.29
C LYS A 77 1.65 16.94 -2.59
N LEU A 78 2.52 16.86 -1.57
CA LEU A 78 3.84 16.26 -1.72
C LEU A 78 3.73 14.79 -2.16
N TYR A 79 2.90 14.00 -1.49
CA TYR A 79 2.69 12.59 -1.75
C TYR A 79 2.29 12.33 -3.20
N ILE A 80 1.31 13.08 -3.72
CA ILE A 80 0.89 13.00 -5.13
C ILE A 80 2.04 13.34 -6.09
N SER A 81 2.80 14.40 -5.80
CA SER A 81 3.94 14.79 -6.65
C SER A 81 5.03 13.70 -6.71
N VAL A 82 5.23 12.97 -5.61
CA VAL A 82 6.19 11.85 -5.53
C VAL A 82 5.66 10.65 -6.30
N ILE A 83 4.38 10.28 -6.13
CA ILE A 83 3.76 9.17 -6.88
C ILE A 83 3.91 9.38 -8.39
N GLN A 84 3.67 10.59 -8.90
CA GLN A 84 3.76 10.86 -10.33
C GLN A 84 5.14 10.51 -10.91
N LYS A 85 6.20 10.74 -10.13
CA LYS A 85 7.57 10.35 -10.50
C LYS A 85 7.81 8.85 -10.29
N TYR A 86 7.35 8.32 -9.16
CA TYR A 86 7.54 6.92 -8.76
C TYR A 86 6.84 5.93 -9.68
N ARG A 87 5.62 6.26 -10.14
CA ARG A 87 4.83 5.43 -11.07
C ARG A 87 5.61 5.07 -12.33
N LYS A 88 6.35 6.01 -12.93
CA LYS A 88 7.14 5.74 -14.15
C LYS A 88 8.20 4.66 -13.91
N LYS A 89 8.82 4.67 -12.72
CA LYS A 89 9.79 3.66 -12.30
C LYS A 89 9.11 2.30 -12.13
N LEU A 90 8.01 2.24 -11.36
CA LEU A 90 7.28 1.00 -11.11
C LEU A 90 6.78 0.37 -12.42
N LYS A 91 6.13 1.16 -13.29
CA LYS A 91 5.60 0.67 -14.56
C LYS A 91 6.65 -0.01 -15.44
N ARG A 92 7.86 0.57 -15.50
CA ARG A 92 9.00 -0.02 -16.23
C ARG A 92 9.50 -1.32 -15.57
N SER A 93 9.46 -1.38 -14.24
CA SER A 93 9.90 -2.55 -13.50
C SER A 93 8.99 -3.76 -13.73
N LEU A 94 7.66 -3.53 -13.71
CA LEU A 94 6.65 -4.57 -13.99
C LEU A 94 6.84 -5.29 -15.33
N THR A 95 7.43 -4.63 -16.33
CA THR A 95 7.64 -5.21 -17.67
C THR A 95 9.02 -5.78 -17.90
N CYS A 96 10.04 -5.28 -17.22
CA CYS A 96 11.45 -5.60 -17.55
C CYS A 96 12.19 -6.33 -16.43
N HIS A 97 11.87 -6.05 -15.17
CA HIS A 97 12.64 -6.48 -14.00
C HIS A 97 11.74 -6.69 -12.78
N LEU A 98 10.72 -7.52 -12.93
CA LEU A 98 9.71 -7.74 -11.90
C LEU A 98 10.34 -8.21 -10.57
N VAL A 99 10.04 -7.47 -9.51
CA VAL A 99 10.26 -7.86 -8.11
C VAL A 99 8.94 -7.74 -7.34
N GLU A 100 8.82 -8.42 -6.20
CA GLU A 100 7.62 -8.36 -5.34
C GLU A 100 7.25 -6.91 -4.96
N ALA A 101 8.25 -6.12 -4.58
CA ALA A 101 8.10 -4.72 -4.17
C ALA A 101 7.50 -3.79 -5.26
N ASP A 102 7.38 -4.25 -6.51
CA ASP A 102 6.74 -3.45 -7.56
C ASP A 102 5.21 -3.43 -7.42
N TYR A 103 4.60 -4.52 -6.97
CA TYR A 103 3.14 -4.67 -6.93
C TYR A 103 2.57 -4.92 -5.54
N ASP A 104 3.40 -5.28 -4.57
CA ASP A 104 2.95 -5.80 -3.29
C ASP A 104 2.25 -4.78 -2.36
N LEU A 105 1.74 -5.31 -1.23
CA LEU A 105 1.01 -4.55 -0.22
C LEU A 105 1.92 -3.67 0.65
N ILE A 106 3.24 -3.86 0.59
CA ILE A 106 4.19 -3.16 1.46
C ILE A 106 4.79 -1.93 0.79
N GLU A 107 5.26 -2.05 -0.45
CA GLU A 107 6.01 -1.00 -1.16
C GLU A 107 5.45 -0.68 -2.55
N GLY A 108 4.73 -1.62 -3.14
CA GLY A 108 4.32 -1.56 -4.53
C GLY A 108 3.05 -0.75 -4.81
N TYR A 109 2.51 -0.97 -6.00
CA TYR A 109 1.24 -0.37 -6.43
C TYR A 109 0.11 -0.58 -5.41
N THR A 110 0.00 -1.78 -4.83
CA THR A 110 -1.10 -2.12 -3.91
C THR A 110 -1.08 -1.21 -2.66
N ALA A 111 0.09 -1.01 -2.05
CA ALA A 111 0.27 -0.09 -0.93
C ALA A 111 -0.24 1.33 -1.25
N ILE A 112 0.19 1.86 -2.39
CA ILE A 112 -0.14 3.23 -2.82
C ILE A 112 -1.64 3.36 -3.10
N ILE A 113 -2.23 2.40 -3.83
CA ILE A 113 -3.65 2.39 -4.20
C ILE A 113 -4.52 2.35 -2.95
N LEU A 114 -4.26 1.44 -2.01
CA LEU A 114 -5.04 1.32 -0.77
C LEU A 114 -4.90 2.55 0.11
N TYR A 115 -3.72 3.18 0.14
CA TYR A 115 -3.57 4.45 0.84
C TYR A 115 -4.43 5.55 0.26
N LEU A 116 -4.36 5.76 -1.06
CA LEU A 116 -5.18 6.79 -1.72
C LEU A 116 -6.67 6.53 -1.51
N LEU A 117 -7.10 5.26 -1.55
CA LEU A 117 -8.49 4.84 -1.40
C LEU A 117 -9.03 4.97 0.03
N ASN A 118 -8.19 4.71 1.05
CA ASN A 118 -8.59 4.72 2.46
C ASN A 118 -8.50 6.10 3.11
N THR A 119 -7.77 7.03 2.50
CA THR A 119 -7.63 8.42 2.97
C THR A 119 -8.45 9.41 2.14
N ASP A 120 -9.21 8.92 1.16
CA ASP A 120 -10.00 9.71 0.20
C ASP A 120 -9.20 10.76 -0.61
N ILE A 121 -7.87 10.75 -0.54
CA ILE A 121 -6.97 11.62 -1.33
C ILE A 121 -7.21 11.43 -2.83
N TYR A 122 -7.67 10.25 -3.25
CA TYR A 122 -8.01 9.95 -4.64
C TYR A 122 -9.10 10.88 -5.20
N GLN A 123 -9.99 11.44 -4.38
CA GLN A 123 -11.13 12.22 -4.86
C GLN A 123 -10.69 13.47 -5.65
N ASP A 124 -9.65 14.15 -5.15
CA ASP A 124 -9.02 15.30 -5.82
C ASP A 124 -7.98 14.88 -6.87
N ASN A 125 -7.65 13.59 -6.93
CA ASN A 125 -6.53 13.04 -7.69
C ASN A 125 -6.94 11.81 -8.53
N LYS A 126 -8.18 11.80 -9.06
CA LYS A 126 -8.77 10.63 -9.72
C LYS A 126 -7.94 10.13 -10.89
N LEU A 127 -7.34 11.03 -11.67
CA LEU A 127 -6.56 10.65 -12.84
C LEU A 127 -5.34 9.79 -12.47
N ILE A 128 -4.55 10.23 -11.47
CA ILE A 128 -3.39 9.47 -11.04
C ILE A 128 -3.81 8.16 -10.34
N PHE A 129 -4.91 8.17 -9.58
CA PHE A 129 -5.46 6.96 -8.99
C PHE A 129 -5.84 5.93 -10.07
N ASN A 130 -6.62 6.33 -11.08
CA ASN A 130 -7.03 5.45 -12.17
C ASN A 130 -5.81 4.90 -12.92
N TYR A 131 -4.81 5.74 -13.19
CA TYR A 131 -3.55 5.30 -13.80
C TYR A 131 -2.79 4.24 -13.00
N LEU A 132 -2.81 4.31 -11.66
CA LEU A 132 -2.19 3.29 -10.82
C LEU A 132 -2.98 1.97 -10.89
N VAL A 133 -4.32 2.05 -10.79
CA VAL A 133 -5.21 0.90 -10.88
C VAL A 133 -5.09 0.21 -12.23
N ASP A 134 -5.03 0.98 -13.32
CA ASP A 134 -4.87 0.46 -14.67
C ASP A 134 -3.51 -0.22 -14.85
N ASP A 135 -2.42 0.36 -14.36
CA ASP A 135 -1.09 -0.26 -14.45
C ASP A 135 -1.07 -1.61 -13.71
N LEU A 136 -1.60 -1.67 -12.47
CA LEU A 136 -1.68 -2.91 -11.69
C LEU A 136 -2.57 -3.94 -12.37
N THR A 137 -3.73 -3.52 -12.86
CA THR A 137 -4.71 -4.37 -13.56
C THR A 137 -4.12 -4.96 -14.85
N ASN A 138 -3.40 -4.15 -15.63
CA ASN A 138 -2.75 -4.59 -16.86
C ASN A 138 -1.63 -5.60 -16.58
N PHE A 139 -0.82 -5.36 -15.54
CA PHE A 139 0.17 -6.33 -15.07
C PHE A 139 -0.48 -7.67 -14.73
N ILE A 140 -1.56 -7.67 -13.93
CA ILE A 140 -2.26 -8.90 -13.56
C ILE A 140 -2.82 -9.61 -14.78
N ASN A 141 -3.47 -8.87 -15.68
CA ASN A 141 -4.03 -9.44 -16.89
C ASN A 141 -2.96 -10.02 -17.82
N SER A 142 -1.73 -9.49 -17.83
CA SER A 142 -0.60 -10.07 -18.58
C SER A 142 -0.23 -11.49 -18.13
N GLY A 143 -0.41 -11.82 -16.85
CA GLY A 143 -0.09 -13.14 -16.30
C GLY A 143 1.38 -13.39 -16.00
N SER A 144 2.25 -12.39 -16.15
CA SER A 144 3.69 -12.53 -15.93
C SER A 144 4.05 -12.41 -14.45
N PHE A 145 3.66 -13.39 -13.63
CA PHE A 145 3.80 -13.32 -12.16
C PHE A 145 5.08 -13.92 -11.59
N CYS A 146 5.81 -14.70 -12.38
CA CYS A 146 6.98 -15.43 -11.90
C CYS A 146 8.12 -14.45 -11.57
N ILE A 147 8.54 -14.42 -10.30
CA ILE A 147 9.72 -13.71 -9.85
C ILE A 147 10.92 -14.62 -10.09
N LYS A 148 11.93 -14.12 -10.81
CA LYS A 148 13.16 -14.87 -11.06
C LYS A 148 13.93 -15.08 -9.75
N SER A 149 14.66 -16.19 -9.64
CA SER A 149 15.41 -16.55 -8.43
C SER A 149 16.33 -15.42 -7.95
N GLU A 150 17.08 -14.79 -8.85
CA GLU A 150 17.99 -13.68 -8.56
C GLU A 150 17.31 -12.35 -8.17
N LYS A 151 15.97 -12.32 -8.24
CA LYS A 151 15.13 -11.15 -7.94
C LYS A 151 14.28 -11.33 -6.68
N MET A 152 14.30 -12.50 -6.06
CA MET A 152 13.53 -12.76 -4.84
C MET A 152 14.04 -11.93 -3.67
N ILE A 153 13.11 -11.52 -2.82
CA ILE A 153 13.36 -10.66 -1.66
C ILE A 153 14.38 -11.22 -0.65
N LEU A 154 14.44 -12.55 -0.48
CA LEU A 154 15.31 -13.18 0.51
C LEU A 154 16.25 -14.21 -0.15
N PRO A 155 17.56 -14.21 0.16
CA PRO A 155 18.53 -15.10 -0.50
C PRO A 155 18.24 -16.60 -0.38
N TYR A 156 17.59 -17.04 0.69
CA TYR A 156 17.23 -18.45 0.84
C TYR A 156 16.08 -18.85 -0.09
N LEU A 157 15.17 -17.91 -0.45
CA LEU A 157 14.09 -18.17 -1.40
C LEU A 157 14.68 -18.44 -2.78
N SER A 158 15.73 -17.72 -3.18
CA SER A 158 16.45 -17.96 -4.42
C SER A 158 17.00 -19.40 -4.50
N LYS A 159 17.48 -19.94 -3.37
CA LYS A 159 17.96 -21.34 -3.28
C LYS A 159 16.81 -22.35 -3.32
N MET A 160 15.69 -22.03 -2.66
CA MET A 160 14.51 -22.88 -2.61
C MET A 160 13.76 -22.95 -3.94
N TYR A 161 13.80 -21.86 -4.71
CA TYR A 161 13.09 -21.68 -5.98
C TYR A 161 14.06 -21.24 -7.08
N PRO A 162 14.99 -22.13 -7.52
CA PRO A 162 16.04 -21.79 -8.48
C PRO A 162 15.49 -21.37 -9.86
N SER A 163 14.31 -21.88 -10.23
CA SER A 163 13.63 -21.53 -11.49
C SER A 163 12.70 -20.31 -11.37
N GLY A 164 12.70 -19.64 -10.22
CA GLY A 164 11.71 -18.63 -9.88
C GLY A 164 10.44 -19.19 -9.25
N ALA A 165 9.59 -18.29 -8.76
CA ALA A 165 8.32 -18.65 -8.14
C ALA A 165 7.29 -17.52 -8.26
N VAL A 166 6.02 -17.89 -8.16
CA VAL A 166 4.92 -16.94 -7.96
C VAL A 166 4.70 -16.80 -6.46
N ASN A 167 4.71 -15.56 -5.97
CA ASN A 167 4.45 -15.27 -4.56
C ASN A 167 2.94 -15.10 -4.32
N PHE A 168 2.35 -15.98 -3.51
CA PHE A 168 0.93 -15.95 -3.15
C PHE A 168 0.66 -15.36 -1.76
N SER A 169 1.68 -14.84 -1.07
CA SER A 169 1.49 -14.22 0.24
C SER A 169 0.70 -12.91 0.16
N LEU A 170 0.12 -12.48 1.29
CA LEU A 170 -0.58 -11.20 1.39
C LEU A 170 0.38 -10.01 1.32
N SER A 171 1.50 -10.08 2.04
CA SER A 171 2.43 -8.96 2.18
C SER A 171 3.20 -8.69 0.90
N HIS A 172 3.77 -9.74 0.29
CA HIS A 172 4.71 -9.62 -0.85
C HIS A 172 4.21 -10.29 -2.13
N GLY A 173 3.00 -10.84 -2.11
CA GLY A 173 2.47 -11.65 -3.20
C GLY A 173 1.14 -11.15 -3.76
N LEU A 174 0.51 -12.00 -4.58
CA LEU A 174 -0.69 -11.66 -5.36
C LEU A 174 -1.96 -11.46 -4.51
N ALA A 175 -1.97 -11.87 -3.24
CA ALA A 175 -3.12 -11.64 -2.35
C ALA A 175 -3.28 -10.15 -2.01
N GLY A 176 -2.18 -9.39 -1.97
CA GLY A 176 -2.20 -7.94 -1.84
C GLY A 176 -3.00 -7.28 -2.99
N PRO A 177 -2.55 -7.42 -4.25
CA PRO A 177 -3.28 -6.91 -5.41
C PRO A 177 -4.73 -7.37 -5.50
N LEU A 178 -5.01 -8.64 -5.19
CA LEU A 178 -6.38 -9.16 -5.12
C LEU A 178 -7.23 -8.35 -4.14
N SER A 179 -6.73 -8.15 -2.92
CA SER A 179 -7.45 -7.39 -1.88
C SER A 179 -7.76 -5.95 -2.32
N ALA A 180 -6.80 -5.27 -2.96
CA ALA A 180 -6.99 -3.90 -3.43
C ALA A 180 -8.01 -3.80 -4.57
N LEU A 181 -7.93 -4.68 -5.57
CA LEU A 181 -8.89 -4.67 -6.67
C LEU A 181 -10.31 -5.02 -6.19
N THR A 182 -10.44 -5.99 -5.28
CA THR A 182 -11.75 -6.32 -4.69
C THR A 182 -12.33 -5.14 -3.91
N GLU A 183 -11.51 -4.40 -3.16
CA GLU A 183 -11.96 -3.20 -2.45
C GLU A 183 -12.40 -2.07 -3.41
N ILE A 184 -11.71 -1.90 -4.54
CA ILE A 184 -12.10 -0.98 -5.61
C ILE A 184 -13.45 -1.36 -6.22
N GLU A 185 -13.65 -2.64 -6.53
CA GLU A 185 -14.95 -3.14 -7.03
C GLU A 185 -16.06 -2.96 -6.01
N ARG A 186 -15.78 -3.24 -4.73
CA ARG A 186 -16.74 -3.05 -3.62
C ARG A 186 -17.21 -1.60 -3.53
N LYS A 187 -16.31 -0.64 -3.77
CA LYS A 187 -16.62 0.80 -3.85
C LYS A 187 -17.22 1.24 -5.19
N ARG A 188 -17.50 0.31 -6.12
CA ARG A 188 -18.03 0.54 -7.47
C ARG A 188 -17.14 1.46 -8.32
N MET A 189 -15.83 1.40 -8.11
CA MET A 189 -14.82 2.18 -8.82
C MET A 189 -14.01 1.36 -9.83
N GLY A 190 -14.35 0.08 -9.98
CA GLY A 190 -13.66 -0.84 -10.87
C GLY A 190 -14.11 -0.75 -12.33
N SER A 191 -13.29 -1.32 -13.21
CA SER A 191 -13.52 -1.47 -14.64
C SER A 191 -13.76 -2.95 -15.02
N ALA A 192 -14.19 -3.20 -16.26
CA ALA A 192 -14.27 -4.58 -16.77
C ALA A 192 -12.89 -5.28 -16.70
N ASN A 193 -11.80 -4.53 -16.88
CA ASN A 193 -10.45 -5.07 -16.81
C ASN A 193 -10.05 -5.45 -15.38
N SER A 194 -10.45 -4.68 -14.36
CA SER A 194 -10.18 -5.06 -12.96
C SER A 194 -10.97 -6.28 -12.54
N LYS A 195 -12.23 -6.42 -12.99
CA LYS A 195 -13.01 -7.66 -12.79
C LYS A 195 -12.32 -8.87 -13.40
N LYS A 196 -11.83 -8.74 -14.64
CA LYS A 196 -11.04 -9.79 -15.30
C LYS A 196 -9.78 -10.15 -14.51
N ALA A 197 -9.07 -9.14 -14.01
CA ALA A 197 -7.87 -9.34 -13.19
C ALA A 197 -8.20 -10.07 -11.88
N ILE A 198 -9.28 -9.70 -11.20
CA ILE A 198 -9.77 -10.40 -9.99
C ILE A 198 -10.08 -11.87 -10.29
N SER A 199 -10.86 -12.14 -11.34
CA SER A 199 -11.19 -13.52 -11.72
C SER A 199 -9.94 -14.34 -12.04
N LYS A 200 -8.96 -13.75 -12.72
CA LYS A 200 -7.67 -14.39 -13.01
C LYS A 200 -6.90 -14.74 -11.74
N LEU A 201 -6.81 -13.81 -10.78
CA LEU A 201 -6.17 -14.08 -9.49
C LEU A 201 -6.90 -15.17 -8.71
N LEU A 202 -8.22 -15.13 -8.63
CA LEU A 202 -9.02 -16.16 -7.95
C LEU A 202 -8.83 -17.55 -8.57
N SER A 203 -8.79 -17.65 -9.90
CA SER A 203 -8.49 -18.92 -10.59
C SER A 203 -7.13 -19.46 -10.15
N LEU A 204 -6.09 -18.62 -10.12
CA LEU A 204 -4.75 -19.04 -9.71
C LEU A 204 -4.72 -19.59 -8.28
N TYR A 205 -5.44 -18.97 -7.34
CA TYR A 205 -5.53 -19.50 -5.97
C TYR A 205 -6.26 -20.84 -5.91
N ASN A 206 -7.35 -20.99 -6.67
CA ASN A 206 -8.11 -22.24 -6.72
C ASN A 206 -7.30 -23.38 -7.36
N ASP A 207 -6.59 -23.11 -8.45
CA ASP A 207 -5.77 -24.09 -9.17
C ASP A 207 -4.55 -24.55 -8.35
N ASN A 208 -4.03 -23.71 -7.45
CA ASN A 208 -2.94 -24.11 -6.56
C ASN A 208 -3.43 -24.87 -5.31
N ASN A 209 -4.64 -24.59 -4.82
CA ASN A 209 -5.22 -25.35 -3.71
C ASN A 209 -5.54 -26.81 -4.11
N THR A 210 -5.84 -27.07 -5.38
CA THR A 210 -6.13 -28.43 -5.88
C THR A 210 -4.88 -29.27 -6.12
N ARG A 211 -3.71 -28.65 -6.34
CA ARG A 211 -2.43 -29.35 -6.56
C ARG A 211 -1.65 -29.67 -5.28
N GLY A 212 -2.03 -29.08 -4.14
CA GLY A 212 -1.43 -29.38 -2.83
C GLY A 212 -2.15 -30.49 -2.05
N ALA A 213 -3.22 -31.07 -2.60
CA ALA A 213 -4.05 -32.11 -1.97
C ALA A 213 -3.92 -33.49 -2.64
N SER A 214 -2.90 -33.68 -3.48
CA SER A 214 -2.58 -34.95 -4.17
C SER A 214 -1.27 -35.54 -3.67
#